data_AF-A0A4Y8CTP4-F1
#
_entry.id   AF-A0A4Y8CTP4-F1
#
_cell.length_a   1.000
_cell.length_b   1.000
_cell.length_c   1.000
_cell.angle_alpha   90.00
_cell.angle_beta   90.00
_cell.angle_gamma   90.00
#
_symmetry.space_group_name_H-M   'P 1'
#
loop_
_entity.id
_entity.type
_entity.pdbx_description
1 polymer ?
#
loop_
_entity_poly.entity_id
_entity_poly.type
_entity_poly.pdbx_seq_one_letter_code
_entity_poly.pdbx_strand_id
1 'polypeptide(L)'
;MKEKKENQNPSIKILVGYHKPAELLKDDILTPIHLGRALATEASKDGEMSKEDFQWMCENMIGDDTGDNISHLNRYLNELTGIYWAWKNYDKLGNPDYIGYAHYRRHFIISDNISDLVLHENGWPFIESIKNIYNYRYDALYDIIKDIDLIIPEKFYLDSPLNLNFYKYKCIEDWYPGIVYHKQNVRLTIGYKLLIYLLKNNEKYKNEVENFISGTSYYPCNMFIMKKELFFSYCSFIFELIFLVYDIMKEDLEVRNTHEKRELGFCAEYLTSIFIQKNIKENCKFRNKYVAIFQ
;
A
#
# COMPACT_ATOMS: atom_id res chain seq x y z
N MET A 1 12.01 -20.18 -37.80
CA MET A 1 11.10 -20.87 -36.86
C MET A 1 11.08 -20.04 -35.59
N LYS A 2 9.93 -19.47 -35.21
CA LYS A 2 9.79 -18.84 -33.89
C LYS A 2 9.72 -19.97 -32.87
N GLU A 3 10.77 -20.14 -32.08
CA GLU A 3 10.72 -21.01 -30.90
C GLU A 3 9.55 -20.54 -30.04
N LYS A 4 8.55 -21.42 -29.86
CA LYS A 4 7.56 -21.27 -28.80
C LYS A 4 8.35 -21.31 -27.49
N LYS A 5 8.48 -20.17 -26.81
CA LYS A 5 8.93 -20.17 -25.40
C LYS A 5 7.99 -21.09 -24.64
N GLU A 6 8.53 -22.19 -24.13
CA GLU A 6 7.82 -23.11 -23.25
C GLU A 6 7.23 -22.37 -22.04
N ASN A 7 6.10 -22.88 -21.54
CA ASN A 7 5.31 -22.42 -20.40
C ASN A 7 6.14 -22.27 -19.11
N GLN A 8 6.95 -21.22 -18.97
CA GLN A 8 7.46 -20.79 -17.67
C GLN A 8 6.42 -19.87 -17.03
N ASN A 9 6.13 -20.12 -15.75
CA ASN A 9 5.29 -19.23 -14.96
C ASN A 9 5.91 -17.82 -14.94
N PRO A 10 5.09 -16.75 -14.98
CA PRO A 10 5.60 -15.38 -14.89
C PRO A 10 6.34 -15.19 -13.57
N SER A 11 7.45 -14.48 -13.57
CA SER A 11 8.22 -14.19 -12.34
C SER A 11 7.47 -13.18 -11.45
N ILE A 12 7.44 -13.43 -10.14
CA ILE A 12 6.70 -12.62 -9.17
C ILE A 12 7.62 -12.26 -8.01
N LYS A 13 7.62 -10.98 -7.60
CA LYS A 13 8.20 -10.53 -6.33
C LYS A 13 7.20 -9.69 -5.56
N ILE A 14 7.01 -9.97 -4.28
CA ILE A 14 6.19 -9.15 -3.38
C ILE A 14 7.10 -8.63 -2.29
N LEU A 15 7.23 -7.31 -2.23
CA LEU A 15 7.94 -6.67 -1.13
C LEU A 15 7.07 -6.72 0.12
N VAL A 16 7.64 -7.26 1.20
CA VAL A 16 7.00 -7.29 2.52
C VAL A 16 7.64 -6.19 3.36
N GLY A 17 6.89 -5.11 3.62
CA GLY A 17 7.39 -3.95 4.34
C GLY A 17 7.44 -4.14 5.85
N TYR A 18 8.64 -4.06 6.43
CA TYR A 18 8.92 -4.11 7.88
C TYR A 18 9.47 -2.78 8.37
N HIS A 19 9.13 -2.39 9.60
CA HIS A 19 9.75 -1.24 10.29
C HIS A 19 10.27 -1.60 11.69
N LYS A 20 10.14 -2.88 12.07
CA LYS A 20 10.60 -3.48 13.32
C LYS A 20 10.63 -5.00 13.17
N PRO A 21 11.33 -5.74 14.04
CA PRO A 21 11.31 -7.19 14.02
C PRO A 21 9.91 -7.77 14.19
N ALA A 22 9.64 -8.83 13.44
CA ALA A 22 8.43 -9.62 13.45
C ALA A 22 8.72 -10.95 12.73
N GLU A 23 7.72 -11.83 12.62
CA GLU A 23 7.83 -13.06 11.84
C GLU A 23 8.41 -12.76 10.43
N LEU A 24 9.51 -13.42 10.09
CA LEU A 24 10.23 -13.20 8.84
C LEU A 24 9.56 -13.98 7.71
N LEU A 25 8.96 -13.25 6.77
CA LEU A 25 8.23 -13.82 5.65
C LEU A 25 9.06 -13.68 4.38
N LYS A 26 9.78 -14.75 4.04
CA LYS A 26 10.79 -14.75 2.98
C LYS A 26 10.75 -16.07 2.23
N ASP A 27 10.60 -15.98 0.91
CA ASP A 27 10.73 -17.10 -0.02
C ASP A 27 11.07 -16.56 -1.42
N ASP A 28 10.90 -17.38 -2.46
CA ASP A 28 11.20 -16.97 -3.83
C ASP A 28 10.26 -15.87 -4.35
N ILE A 29 9.07 -15.72 -3.77
CA ILE A 29 8.08 -14.68 -4.09
C ILE A 29 8.21 -13.51 -3.11
N LEU A 30 8.32 -13.78 -1.81
CA LEU A 30 8.32 -12.78 -0.74
C LEU A 30 9.72 -12.23 -0.48
N THR A 31 9.86 -10.92 -0.63
CA THR A 31 11.10 -10.18 -0.41
C THR A 31 10.93 -9.20 0.76
N PRO A 32 11.40 -9.55 1.97
CA PRO A 32 11.42 -8.62 3.10
C PRO A 32 12.20 -7.33 2.78
N ILE A 33 11.61 -6.18 3.08
CA ILE A 33 12.26 -4.87 2.99
C ILE A 33 12.11 -4.08 4.30
N HIS A 34 13.21 -3.55 4.81
CA HIS A 34 13.25 -2.65 5.95
C HIS A 34 12.94 -1.23 5.46
N LEU A 35 11.75 -0.75 5.81
CA LEU A 35 11.24 0.57 5.50
C LEU A 35 11.83 1.63 6.43
N GLY A 36 12.21 2.78 5.89
CA GLY A 36 12.80 3.88 6.66
C GLY A 36 14.11 3.49 7.33
N ARG A 37 14.88 2.58 6.74
CA ARG A 37 16.13 2.09 7.34
C ARG A 37 17.09 3.24 7.66
N ALA A 38 17.11 4.29 6.84
CA ALA A 38 17.92 5.50 7.09
C ALA A 38 17.59 6.21 8.41
N LEU A 39 16.41 5.96 8.99
CA LEU A 39 15.92 6.58 10.23
C LEU A 39 15.64 5.54 11.33
N ALA A 40 16.07 4.29 11.15
CA ALA A 40 15.64 3.17 11.99
C ALA A 40 16.05 3.31 13.47
N THR A 41 17.18 3.98 13.73
CA THR A 41 17.68 4.25 15.09
C THR A 41 17.12 5.53 15.70
N GLU A 42 16.29 6.28 14.99
CA GLU A 42 15.60 7.46 15.52
C GLU A 42 14.27 7.07 16.16
N ALA A 43 13.83 7.85 17.15
CA ALA A 43 12.53 7.68 17.78
C ALA A 43 11.38 7.73 16.75
N SER A 44 10.43 6.81 16.90
CA SER A 44 9.24 6.69 16.06
C SER A 44 7.96 6.70 16.90
N LYS A 45 6.80 6.62 16.23
CA LYS A 45 5.51 6.40 16.92
C LYS A 45 5.47 5.06 17.70
N ASP A 46 6.34 4.11 17.34
CA ASP A 46 6.42 2.77 17.92
C ASP A 46 7.59 2.65 18.92
N GLY A 47 8.24 3.76 19.27
CA GLY A 47 9.42 3.81 20.13
C GLY A 47 10.73 3.83 19.34
N GLU A 48 11.83 3.51 20.02
CA GLU A 48 13.18 3.38 19.46
C GLU A 48 13.54 1.91 19.26
N MET A 49 14.19 1.59 18.15
CA MET A 49 14.67 0.24 17.84
C MET A 49 15.98 -0.04 18.58
N SER A 50 16.12 -1.22 19.19
CA SER A 50 17.39 -1.63 19.78
C SER A 50 18.45 -1.85 18.70
N LYS A 51 19.74 -1.85 19.09
CA LYS A 51 20.83 -2.11 18.13
C LYS A 51 20.78 -3.55 17.62
N GLU A 52 20.40 -4.47 18.50
CA GLU A 52 20.23 -5.89 18.22
C GLU A 52 19.11 -6.11 17.19
N ASP A 53 17.97 -5.45 17.39
CA ASP A 53 16.84 -5.48 16.45
C ASP A 53 17.22 -4.87 15.09
N PHE A 54 17.93 -3.73 15.10
CA PHE A 54 18.41 -3.10 13.88
C PHE A 54 19.36 -4.02 13.10
N GLN A 55 20.30 -4.66 13.79
CA GLN A 55 21.22 -5.61 13.18
C GLN A 55 20.48 -6.82 12.59
N TRP A 56 19.53 -7.41 13.34
CA TRP A 56 18.71 -8.51 12.85
C TRP A 56 17.95 -8.12 11.57
N MET A 57 17.38 -6.91 11.52
CA MET A 57 16.72 -6.39 10.33
C MET A 57 17.71 -6.22 9.17
N CYS A 58 18.92 -5.70 9.41
CA CYS A 58 19.94 -5.59 8.36
C CYS A 58 20.37 -6.94 7.78
N GLU A 59 20.47 -7.98 8.60
CA GLU A 59 20.89 -9.33 8.19
C GLU A 59 19.81 -10.09 7.41
N ASN A 60 18.53 -9.87 7.73
CA ASN A 60 17.45 -10.70 7.22
C ASN A 60 16.70 -10.13 6.01
N MET A 61 16.78 -8.82 5.78
CA MET A 61 15.99 -8.11 4.76
C MET A 61 16.80 -7.06 4.01
N ILE A 62 16.38 -6.73 2.79
CA ILE A 62 16.96 -5.60 2.04
C ILE A 62 16.54 -4.27 2.67
N GLY A 63 17.33 -3.23 2.44
CA GLY A 63 17.06 -1.88 2.93
C GLY A 63 16.51 -0.99 1.83
N ASP A 64 15.50 -0.20 2.17
CA ASP A 64 14.98 0.84 1.29
C ASP A 64 15.90 2.08 1.20
N ASP A 65 17.10 2.03 1.81
CA ASP A 65 18.10 3.09 1.90
C ASP A 65 19.31 2.88 0.97
N THR A 66 19.20 1.96 0.00
CA THR A 66 20.27 1.63 -0.95
C THR A 66 19.93 2.04 -2.38
N GLY A 67 20.93 2.38 -3.21
CA GLY A 67 20.68 2.86 -4.57
C GLY A 67 19.92 4.18 -4.61
N ASP A 68 19.10 4.39 -5.65
CA ASP A 68 18.18 5.53 -5.70
C ASP A 68 17.00 5.28 -4.76
N ASN A 69 16.83 6.17 -3.77
CA ASN A 69 15.94 5.94 -2.65
C ASN A 69 15.46 7.22 -1.95
N ILE A 70 14.40 7.04 -1.15
CA ILE A 70 13.80 8.08 -0.32
C ILE A 70 13.57 7.60 1.13
N SER A 71 14.43 6.71 1.63
CA SER A 71 14.27 6.12 2.98
C SER A 71 14.16 7.18 4.09
N HIS A 72 14.90 8.28 3.95
CA HIS A 72 14.86 9.45 4.84
C HIS A 72 13.50 10.18 4.88
N LEU A 73 12.57 9.87 3.95
CA LEU A 73 11.21 10.43 3.93
C LEU A 73 10.18 9.51 4.60
N ASN A 74 10.58 8.37 5.19
CA ASN A 74 9.66 7.36 5.72
C ASN A 74 8.69 7.90 6.79
N ARG A 75 9.15 8.87 7.61
CA ARG A 75 8.27 9.51 8.62
C ARG A 75 7.08 10.24 7.99
N TYR A 76 7.22 10.68 6.74
CA TYR A 76 6.19 11.40 5.99
C TYR A 76 5.41 10.48 5.03
N LEU A 77 6.12 9.60 4.34
CA LEU A 77 5.58 8.82 3.21
C LEU A 77 5.33 7.33 3.53
N ASN A 78 5.73 6.88 4.72
CA ASN A 78 5.56 5.51 5.23
C ASN A 78 5.99 4.45 4.19
N GLU A 79 5.14 3.46 3.88
CA GLU A 79 5.44 2.37 2.96
C GLU A 79 5.83 2.78 1.55
N LEU A 80 5.48 4.00 1.12
CA LEU A 80 5.87 4.50 -0.20
C LEU A 80 7.39 4.52 -0.37
N THR A 81 8.16 4.59 0.73
CA THR A 81 9.62 4.50 0.67
C THR A 81 10.12 3.17 0.11
N GLY A 82 9.52 2.05 0.53
CA GLY A 82 9.81 0.73 -0.03
C GLY A 82 9.26 0.54 -1.44
N ILE A 83 8.08 1.10 -1.74
CA ILE A 83 7.49 1.08 -3.09
C ILE A 83 8.36 1.89 -4.07
N TYR A 84 8.87 3.05 -3.65
CA TYR A 84 9.80 3.85 -4.44
C TYR A 84 11.10 3.11 -4.70
N TRP A 85 11.66 2.49 -3.66
CA TRP A 85 12.88 1.70 -3.80
C TRP A 85 12.69 0.60 -4.84
N ALA A 86 11.56 -0.13 -4.78
CA ALA A 86 11.22 -1.15 -5.76
C ALA A 86 11.12 -0.60 -7.19
N TRP A 87 10.57 0.62 -7.36
CA TRP A 87 10.49 1.29 -8.67
C TRP A 87 11.86 1.65 -9.23
N LYS A 88 12.72 2.25 -8.42
CA LYS A 88 14.03 2.75 -8.87
C LYS A 88 15.12 1.69 -8.93
N ASN A 89 14.93 0.57 -8.24
CA ASN A 89 15.88 -0.53 -8.15
C ASN A 89 15.28 -1.85 -8.68
N TYR A 90 14.36 -1.75 -9.64
CA TYR A 90 13.59 -2.88 -10.16
C TYR A 90 14.45 -4.01 -10.73
N ASP A 91 15.59 -3.67 -11.31
CA ASP A 91 16.59 -4.60 -11.82
C ASP A 91 17.21 -5.46 -10.70
N LYS A 92 17.40 -4.88 -9.51
CA LYS A 92 17.90 -5.59 -8.32
C LYS A 92 16.92 -6.64 -7.79
N LEU A 93 15.64 -6.55 -8.17
CA LEU A 93 14.61 -7.54 -7.89
C LEU A 93 14.54 -8.66 -8.93
N GLY A 94 15.44 -8.66 -9.92
CA GLY A 94 15.45 -9.64 -11.00
C GLY A 94 14.50 -9.31 -12.15
N ASN A 95 14.01 -8.06 -12.25
CA ASN A 95 13.05 -7.62 -13.27
C ASN A 95 11.80 -8.52 -13.34
N PRO A 96 11.05 -8.69 -12.24
CA PRO A 96 9.93 -9.62 -12.23
C PRO A 96 8.84 -9.20 -13.22
N ASP A 97 8.02 -10.14 -13.70
CA ASP A 97 6.86 -9.83 -14.54
C ASP A 97 5.74 -9.17 -13.71
N TYR A 98 5.65 -9.55 -12.44
CA TYR A 98 4.74 -8.98 -11.45
C TYR A 98 5.48 -8.53 -10.20
N ILE A 99 5.08 -7.37 -9.71
CA ILE A 99 5.56 -6.83 -8.45
C ILE A 99 4.41 -6.50 -7.52
N GLY A 100 4.55 -6.85 -6.25
CA GLY A 100 3.58 -6.52 -5.23
C GLY A 100 4.19 -5.83 -4.02
N TYR A 101 3.31 -5.28 -3.21
CA TYR A 101 3.62 -4.76 -1.88
C TYR A 101 2.59 -5.27 -0.87
N ALA A 102 3.08 -5.75 0.26
CA ALA A 102 2.31 -6.17 1.42
C ALA A 102 2.97 -5.66 2.71
N HIS A 103 2.22 -5.53 3.79
CA HIS A 103 2.80 -5.19 5.09
C HIS A 103 3.24 -6.45 5.82
N TYR A 104 4.24 -6.38 6.69
CA TYR A 104 4.65 -7.52 7.51
C TYR A 104 3.51 -8.21 8.28
N ARG A 105 2.49 -7.45 8.70
CA ARG A 105 1.30 -7.95 9.41
C ARG A 105 0.02 -8.04 8.56
N ARG A 106 0.07 -7.75 7.25
CA ARG A 106 -1.11 -7.79 6.37
C ARG A 106 -0.80 -8.44 5.04
N HIS A 107 -1.44 -9.58 4.76
CA HIS A 107 -1.11 -10.42 3.60
C HIS A 107 -2.33 -10.87 2.84
N PHE A 108 -2.18 -11.03 1.52
CA PHE A 108 -3.27 -11.49 0.66
C PHE A 108 -3.62 -12.95 0.95
N ILE A 109 -4.91 -13.23 1.06
CA ILE A 109 -5.43 -14.59 1.10
C ILE A 109 -5.60 -15.06 -0.35
N ILE A 110 -4.66 -15.89 -0.83
CA ILE A 110 -4.68 -16.35 -2.23
C ILE A 110 -5.73 -17.44 -2.47
N SER A 111 -6.04 -18.25 -1.45
CA SER A 111 -7.12 -19.23 -1.50
C SER A 111 -8.48 -18.58 -1.77
N ASP A 112 -9.29 -19.20 -2.62
CA ASP A 112 -10.71 -18.82 -2.79
C ASP A 112 -11.59 -19.38 -1.67
N ASN A 113 -11.12 -20.40 -0.94
CA ASN A 113 -11.83 -20.89 0.23
C ASN A 113 -11.47 -20.06 1.47
N ILE A 114 -12.45 -19.30 1.94
CA ILE A 114 -12.39 -18.43 3.11
C ILE A 114 -13.45 -18.81 4.17
N SER A 115 -14.07 -19.99 4.09
CA SER A 115 -15.18 -20.40 4.96
C SER A 115 -14.85 -20.36 6.44
N ASP A 116 -13.58 -20.58 6.78
CA ASP A 116 -13.10 -20.71 8.15
C ASP A 116 -12.60 -19.38 8.72
N LEU A 117 -12.77 -18.29 7.97
CA LEU A 117 -12.21 -16.99 8.27
C LEU A 117 -13.27 -16.02 8.81
N VAL A 118 -12.93 -15.34 9.91
CA VAL A 118 -13.81 -14.36 10.56
C VAL A 118 -13.46 -12.96 10.09
N LEU A 119 -14.45 -12.26 9.52
CA LEU A 119 -14.30 -10.86 9.13
C LEU A 119 -14.18 -9.98 10.38
N HIS A 120 -13.33 -8.96 10.29
CA HIS A 120 -13.15 -8.00 11.37
C HIS A 120 -14.46 -7.27 11.69
N GLU A 121 -14.80 -7.19 12.97
CA GLU A 121 -16.04 -6.57 13.47
C GLU A 121 -16.21 -5.09 13.07
N ASN A 122 -15.12 -4.40 12.70
CA ASN A 122 -15.13 -2.99 12.33
C ASN A 122 -15.32 -2.75 10.82
N GLY A 123 -15.76 -3.76 10.06
CA GLY A 123 -16.04 -3.66 8.62
C GLY A 123 -14.81 -3.44 7.73
N TRP A 124 -13.59 -3.55 8.28
CA TRP A 124 -12.40 -3.57 7.45
C TRP A 124 -12.34 -4.86 6.61
N PRO A 125 -11.75 -4.82 5.40
CA PRO A 125 -11.60 -5.99 4.51
C PRO A 125 -10.54 -6.99 5.01
N PHE A 126 -10.41 -7.08 6.33
CA PHE A 126 -9.44 -7.86 7.04
C PHE A 126 -10.08 -9.05 7.74
N ILE A 127 -9.31 -10.12 7.83
CA ILE A 127 -9.69 -11.31 8.58
C ILE A 127 -8.84 -11.40 9.84
N GLU A 128 -9.52 -11.59 10.98
CA GLU A 128 -8.92 -11.65 12.31
C GLU A 128 -8.22 -13.00 12.51
N SER A 129 -6.91 -13.00 12.25
CA SER A 129 -5.99 -14.11 12.50
C SER A 129 -6.19 -15.36 11.64
N ILE A 130 -5.08 -15.84 11.08
CA ILE A 130 -5.00 -17.15 10.44
C ILE A 130 -4.20 -18.06 11.36
N LYS A 131 -4.76 -19.22 11.72
CA LYS A 131 -4.08 -20.22 12.57
C LYS A 131 -2.76 -20.75 11.98
N ASN A 132 -2.55 -20.65 10.66
CA ASN A 132 -1.33 -21.06 9.96
C ASN A 132 -1.06 -20.22 8.70
N ILE A 133 -0.16 -19.24 8.80
CA ILE A 133 0.24 -18.39 7.65
C ILE A 133 0.78 -19.20 6.47
N TYR A 134 1.50 -20.29 6.74
CA TYR A 134 2.09 -21.19 5.76
C TYR A 134 1.04 -21.94 4.92
N ASN A 135 -0.24 -21.95 5.31
CA ASN A 135 -1.30 -22.58 4.53
C ASN A 135 -1.78 -21.71 3.36
N TYR A 136 -1.42 -20.42 3.33
CA TYR A 136 -1.75 -19.49 2.25
C TYR A 136 -0.51 -19.15 1.44
N ARG A 137 0.21 -20.20 1.04
CA ARG A 137 1.41 -20.07 0.22
C ARG A 137 1.09 -19.23 -1.02
N TYR A 138 1.95 -18.26 -1.27
CA TYR A 138 1.86 -17.41 -2.46
C TYR A 138 2.17 -18.19 -3.75
N ASP A 139 2.59 -19.46 -3.68
CA ASP A 139 2.78 -20.32 -4.85
C ASP A 139 1.48 -20.51 -5.66
N ALA A 140 0.32 -20.54 -5.00
CA ALA A 140 -0.99 -20.55 -5.64
C ALA A 140 -1.27 -19.28 -6.48
N LEU A 141 -0.45 -18.22 -6.36
CA LEU A 141 -0.54 -17.06 -7.25
C LEU A 141 -0.33 -17.46 -8.71
N TYR A 142 0.56 -18.42 -8.98
CA TYR A 142 0.88 -18.81 -10.36
C TYR A 142 -0.33 -19.34 -11.13
N ASP A 143 -1.30 -19.92 -10.43
CA ASP A 143 -2.54 -20.44 -11.02
C ASP A 143 -3.54 -19.34 -11.35
N ILE A 144 -3.51 -18.22 -10.62
CA ILE A 144 -4.46 -17.11 -10.84
C ILE A 144 -3.87 -16.01 -11.72
N ILE A 145 -2.57 -15.74 -11.66
CA ILE A 145 -2.00 -14.48 -12.14
C ILE A 145 -1.87 -14.40 -13.67
N LYS A 146 -1.86 -15.53 -14.38
CA LYS A 146 -1.53 -15.62 -15.83
C LYS A 146 -2.38 -14.71 -16.72
N ASP A 147 -3.65 -14.50 -16.38
CA ASP A 147 -4.59 -13.66 -17.16
C ASP A 147 -5.05 -12.41 -16.40
N ILE A 148 -4.33 -12.02 -15.34
CA ILE A 148 -4.68 -10.89 -14.47
C ILE A 148 -3.60 -9.82 -14.58
N ASP A 149 -3.99 -8.56 -14.61
CA ASP A 149 -3.08 -7.42 -14.59
C ASP A 149 -2.83 -6.90 -13.16
N LEU A 150 -3.80 -7.12 -12.26
CA LEU A 150 -3.85 -6.54 -10.92
C LEU A 150 -4.51 -7.47 -9.88
N ILE A 151 -3.85 -7.73 -8.75
CA ILE A 151 -4.49 -8.26 -7.54
C ILE A 151 -4.47 -7.18 -6.48
N ILE A 152 -5.61 -6.97 -5.83
CA ILE A 152 -5.83 -5.87 -4.86
C ILE A 152 -6.67 -6.35 -3.67
N PRO A 153 -6.65 -5.62 -2.55
CA PRO A 153 -7.51 -5.94 -1.41
C PRO A 153 -8.99 -5.82 -1.78
N GLU A 154 -9.86 -6.48 -1.02
CA GLU A 154 -11.26 -6.07 -0.98
C GLU A 154 -11.39 -4.61 -0.53
N LYS A 155 -12.43 -3.94 -1.01
CA LYS A 155 -12.65 -2.54 -0.67
C LYS A 155 -13.06 -2.39 0.79
N PHE A 156 -12.61 -1.30 1.39
CA PHE A 156 -13.23 -0.78 2.60
C PHE A 156 -14.48 0.02 2.23
N TYR A 157 -15.59 -0.24 2.91
CA TYR A 157 -16.88 0.43 2.68
C TYR A 157 -17.27 1.27 3.90
N LEU A 158 -17.48 2.56 3.68
CA LEU A 158 -17.91 3.52 4.71
C LEU A 158 -19.34 3.26 5.19
N ASP A 159 -20.18 2.75 4.30
CA ASP A 159 -21.59 2.44 4.50
C ASP A 159 -21.84 0.98 4.93
N SER A 160 -20.77 0.26 5.30
CA SER A 160 -20.87 -1.15 5.68
C SER A 160 -21.69 -1.39 6.96
N PRO A 161 -22.68 -2.32 6.93
CA PRO A 161 -23.00 -3.33 7.94
C PRO A 161 -22.49 -3.12 9.36
N LEU A 162 -21.21 -3.40 9.37
CA LEU A 162 -20.42 -3.77 10.52
C LEU A 162 -19.72 -2.53 11.09
N ASN A 163 -19.78 -1.41 10.36
CA ASN A 163 -18.95 -0.26 10.62
C ASN A 163 -19.69 0.88 11.29
N LEU A 164 -20.09 0.63 12.54
CA LEU A 164 -20.85 1.56 13.40
C LEU A 164 -20.19 2.95 13.53
N ASN A 165 -18.88 3.05 13.28
CA ASN A 165 -18.14 4.31 13.34
C ASN A 165 -18.28 5.17 12.07
N PHE A 166 -18.59 4.60 10.89
CA PHE A 166 -18.61 5.35 9.62
C PHE A 166 -19.95 5.44 8.91
N TYR A 167 -21.01 4.77 9.38
CA TYR A 167 -22.39 4.97 8.90
C TYR A 167 -22.88 6.43 8.90
N LYS A 168 -22.17 7.31 9.62
CA LYS A 168 -22.48 8.74 9.68
C LYS A 168 -21.98 9.53 8.47
N TYR A 169 -21.07 8.96 7.67
CA TYR A 169 -20.49 9.61 6.49
C TYR A 169 -21.12 9.04 5.22
N LYS A 170 -21.51 9.92 4.29
CA LYS A 170 -22.20 9.51 3.06
C LYS A 170 -21.25 9.31 1.89
N CYS A 171 -20.04 9.84 1.99
CA CYS A 171 -19.02 9.72 0.95
C CYS A 171 -17.61 9.91 1.53
N ILE A 172 -16.59 9.65 0.71
CA ILE A 172 -15.18 9.84 1.04
C ILE A 172 -14.87 11.31 1.39
N GLU A 173 -15.52 12.26 0.71
CA GLU A 173 -15.38 13.70 1.00
C GLU A 173 -15.82 14.04 2.44
N ASP A 174 -16.86 13.37 2.95
CA ASP A 174 -17.33 13.56 4.32
C ASP A 174 -16.45 12.85 5.36
N TRP A 175 -15.78 11.77 4.97
CA TRP A 175 -15.11 10.88 5.91
C TRP A 175 -13.68 11.27 6.25
N TYR A 176 -12.88 11.71 5.27
CA TYR A 176 -11.41 11.73 5.40
C TYR A 176 -10.95 12.27 6.77
N PRO A 177 -9.99 11.61 7.46
CA PRO A 177 -9.63 11.92 8.84
C PRO A 177 -9.52 13.44 9.10
N GLY A 178 -10.54 14.00 9.74
CA GLY A 178 -10.61 15.42 10.10
C GLY A 178 -11.52 16.34 9.28
N ILE A 179 -12.35 15.86 8.33
CA ILE A 179 -13.26 16.73 7.55
C ILE A 179 -14.55 17.10 8.29
N VAL A 180 -15.36 16.14 8.76
CA VAL A 180 -16.72 16.45 9.28
C VAL A 180 -16.78 16.61 10.80
N TYR A 181 -15.82 16.03 11.54
CA TYR A 181 -15.67 16.32 12.96
C TYR A 181 -14.30 16.92 13.19
N HIS A 182 -14.26 18.21 13.57
CA HIS A 182 -13.14 18.89 14.23
C HIS A 182 -12.61 18.17 15.50
N LYS A 183 -13.06 16.93 15.77
CA LYS A 183 -12.54 16.01 16.77
C LYS A 183 -11.28 15.28 16.30
N GLN A 184 -11.00 15.20 15.00
CA GLN A 184 -9.74 14.69 14.47
C GLN A 184 -9.01 15.80 13.70
N ASN A 185 -7.74 15.94 14.06
CA ASN A 185 -6.79 17.01 13.76
C ASN A 185 -6.93 17.69 12.38
N VAL A 186 -7.24 18.99 12.33
CA VAL A 186 -7.32 19.78 11.08
C VAL A 186 -6.05 19.64 10.23
N ARG A 187 -4.89 19.46 10.87
CA ARG A 187 -3.61 19.28 10.20
C ARG A 187 -3.60 18.06 9.29
N LEU A 188 -4.32 16.98 9.63
CA LEU A 188 -4.43 15.78 8.80
C LEU A 188 -5.24 15.96 7.51
N THR A 189 -5.70 17.17 7.16
CA THR A 189 -6.52 17.41 5.96
C THR A 189 -5.87 18.28 4.88
N ILE A 190 -4.73 18.91 5.17
CA ILE A 190 -4.10 19.89 4.27
C ILE A 190 -3.57 19.22 3.00
N GLY A 191 -2.80 18.15 3.16
CA GLY A 191 -2.23 17.39 2.04
C GLY A 191 -3.30 16.72 1.21
N TYR A 192 -4.35 16.20 1.84
CA TYR A 192 -5.50 15.68 1.13
C TYR A 192 -6.18 16.75 0.27
N LYS A 193 -6.48 17.92 0.85
CA LYS A 193 -7.12 19.02 0.10
C LYS A 193 -6.27 19.48 -1.08
N LEU A 194 -4.95 19.56 -0.90
CA LEU A 194 -4.02 19.89 -1.99
C LEU A 194 -4.04 18.82 -3.09
N LEU A 195 -3.99 17.53 -2.76
CA LEU A 195 -4.05 16.45 -3.74
C LEU A 195 -5.37 16.43 -4.51
N ILE A 196 -6.50 16.58 -3.81
CA ILE A 196 -7.82 16.65 -4.47
C ILE A 196 -7.89 17.87 -5.38
N TYR A 197 -7.37 19.03 -4.96
CA TYR A 197 -7.31 20.21 -5.80
C TYR A 197 -6.48 19.98 -7.07
N LEU A 198 -5.28 19.40 -6.94
CA LEU A 198 -4.42 19.07 -8.08
C LEU A 198 -5.11 18.11 -9.05
N LEU A 199 -5.76 17.06 -8.54
CA LEU A 199 -6.45 16.06 -9.35
C LEU A 199 -7.70 16.63 -10.04
N LYS A 200 -8.49 17.49 -9.38
CA LYS A 200 -9.65 18.16 -9.99
C LYS A 200 -9.25 19.07 -11.16
N ASN A 201 -8.02 19.60 -11.14
CA ASN A 201 -7.45 20.42 -12.21
C ASN A 201 -6.61 19.60 -13.20
N ASN A 202 -6.54 18.27 -13.06
CA ASN A 202 -5.84 17.39 -13.98
C ASN A 202 -6.83 16.77 -14.97
N GLU A 203 -6.73 17.09 -16.26
CA GLU A 203 -7.69 16.62 -17.27
C GLU A 203 -7.82 15.10 -17.35
N LYS A 204 -6.74 14.36 -17.05
CA LYS A 204 -6.70 12.89 -17.08
C LYS A 204 -7.37 12.24 -15.87
N TYR A 205 -7.50 12.96 -14.75
CA TYR A 205 -7.98 12.41 -13.47
C TYR A 205 -9.17 13.15 -12.85
N LYS A 206 -9.62 14.28 -13.42
CA LYS A 206 -10.70 15.11 -12.84
C LYS A 206 -12.00 14.32 -12.61
N ASN A 207 -12.39 13.49 -13.57
CA ASN A 207 -13.62 12.71 -13.47
C ASN A 207 -13.44 11.57 -12.45
N GLU A 208 -12.26 10.99 -12.39
CA GLU A 208 -11.91 9.89 -11.48
C GLU A 208 -11.89 10.36 -10.03
N VAL A 209 -11.30 11.52 -9.75
CA VAL A 209 -11.31 12.09 -8.40
C VAL A 209 -12.71 12.51 -7.98
N GLU A 210 -13.53 13.09 -8.86
CA GLU A 210 -14.93 13.44 -8.55
C GLU A 210 -15.76 12.21 -8.19
N ASN A 211 -15.63 11.15 -8.99
CA ASN A 211 -16.28 9.87 -8.69
C ASN A 211 -15.79 9.29 -7.36
N PHE A 212 -14.48 9.34 -7.10
CA PHE A 212 -13.89 8.80 -5.88
C PHE A 212 -14.38 9.53 -4.62
N ILE A 213 -14.35 10.86 -4.60
CA ILE A 213 -14.75 11.63 -3.41
C ILE A 213 -16.25 11.52 -3.13
N SER A 214 -17.08 11.35 -4.17
CA SER A 214 -18.53 11.10 -4.04
C SER A 214 -18.88 9.65 -3.65
N GLY A 215 -17.94 8.72 -3.79
CA GLY A 215 -18.13 7.31 -3.50
C GLY A 215 -18.07 6.98 -2.01
N THR A 216 -18.39 5.74 -1.65
CA THR A 216 -18.39 5.24 -0.26
C THR A 216 -17.29 4.21 0.02
N SER A 217 -16.35 4.00 -0.91
CA SER A 217 -15.34 2.94 -0.75
C SER A 217 -13.99 3.25 -1.37
N TYR A 218 -12.94 2.67 -0.78
CA TYR A 218 -11.55 2.81 -1.22
C TYR A 218 -10.75 1.53 -0.93
N TYR A 219 -9.54 1.42 -1.49
CA TYR A 219 -8.61 0.31 -1.26
C TYR A 219 -7.58 0.73 -0.21
N PRO A 220 -7.61 0.15 1.00
CA PRO A 220 -6.71 0.56 2.05
C PRO A 220 -5.30 0.00 1.92
N CYS A 221 -4.38 0.56 2.72
CA CYS A 221 -3.05 0.03 3.02
C CYS A 221 -2.05 0.01 1.85
N ASN A 222 -2.31 0.66 0.72
CA ASN A 222 -1.37 0.70 -0.42
C ASN A 222 -0.87 -0.70 -0.87
N MET A 223 -1.69 -1.74 -0.69
CA MET A 223 -1.34 -3.12 -1.05
C MET A 223 -1.79 -3.44 -2.47
N PHE A 224 -0.96 -4.15 -3.22
CA PHE A 224 -1.25 -4.59 -4.58
C PHE A 224 -0.29 -5.71 -5.02
N ILE A 225 -0.65 -6.38 -6.12
CA ILE A 225 0.27 -7.14 -6.98
C ILE A 225 -0.07 -6.73 -8.41
N MET A 226 0.87 -6.09 -9.10
CA MET A 226 0.68 -5.47 -10.41
C MET A 226 1.62 -6.10 -11.44
N LYS A 227 1.17 -6.22 -12.69
CA LYS A 227 2.09 -6.36 -13.83
C LYS A 227 3.08 -5.19 -13.84
N LYS A 228 4.30 -5.46 -14.29
CA LYS A 228 5.38 -4.45 -14.42
C LYS A 228 4.90 -3.12 -15.00
N GLU A 229 4.28 -3.13 -16.17
CA GLU A 229 3.88 -1.88 -16.85
C GLU A 229 2.84 -1.07 -16.04
N LEU A 230 1.92 -1.77 -15.38
CA LEU A 230 0.94 -1.14 -14.49
C LEU A 230 1.61 -0.54 -13.25
N PHE A 231 2.58 -1.24 -12.67
CA PHE A 231 3.36 -0.75 -11.53
C PHE A 231 4.19 0.49 -11.88
N PHE A 232 4.82 0.52 -13.06
CA PHE A 232 5.60 1.70 -13.50
C PHE A 232 4.69 2.91 -13.74
N SER A 233 3.51 2.69 -14.34
CA SER A 233 2.47 3.72 -14.49
C SER A 233 1.96 4.22 -13.13
N TYR A 234 1.73 3.30 -12.20
CA TYR A 234 1.34 3.60 -10.82
C TYR A 234 2.37 4.47 -10.10
N CYS A 235 3.64 4.06 -10.13
CA CYS A 235 4.71 4.79 -9.47
C CYS A 235 4.89 6.19 -10.08
N SER A 236 4.83 6.30 -11.41
CA SER A 236 4.91 7.60 -12.09
C SER A 236 3.79 8.53 -11.61
N PHE A 237 2.55 8.04 -11.58
CA PHE A 237 1.40 8.81 -11.10
C PHE A 237 1.51 9.22 -9.62
N ILE A 238 1.80 8.26 -8.73
CA ILE A 238 1.73 8.52 -7.29
C ILE A 238 2.87 9.42 -6.83
N PHE A 239 4.10 9.21 -7.32
CA PHE A 239 5.27 9.97 -6.89
C PHE A 239 5.31 11.37 -7.51
N GLU A 240 4.78 11.58 -8.72
CA GLU A 240 4.62 12.91 -9.30
C GLU A 240 3.78 13.81 -8.37
N LEU A 241 2.63 13.31 -7.91
CA LEU A 241 1.72 14.06 -7.04
C LEU A 241 2.23 14.17 -5.60
N ILE A 242 2.72 13.07 -5.02
CA ILE A 242 3.17 13.06 -3.62
C ILE A 242 4.39 13.94 -3.43
N PHE A 243 5.36 13.96 -4.34
CA PHE A 243 6.52 14.83 -4.19
C PHE A 243 6.16 16.30 -4.32
N LEU A 244 5.27 16.65 -5.27
CA LEU A 244 4.78 18.01 -5.40
C LEU A 244 4.14 18.50 -4.09
N VAL A 245 3.27 17.68 -3.47
CA VAL A 245 2.61 18.04 -2.22
C VAL A 245 3.57 18.02 -1.04
N TYR A 246 4.50 17.06 -0.99
CA TYR A 246 5.56 17.04 0.02
C TYR A 246 6.40 18.31 -0.01
N ASP A 247 6.83 18.77 -1.19
CA ASP A 247 7.63 19.98 -1.34
C ASP A 247 6.93 21.24 -0.84
N ILE A 248 5.60 21.32 -1.04
CA ILE A 248 4.75 22.41 -0.52
C ILE A 248 4.61 22.32 1.00
N MET A 249 4.54 21.10 1.55
CA MET A 249 4.16 20.86 2.94
C MET A 249 5.32 20.59 3.89
N LYS A 250 6.55 20.40 3.40
CA LYS A 250 7.67 19.88 4.22
C LYS A 250 7.91 20.68 5.50
N GLU A 251 7.85 22.01 5.44
CA GLU A 251 8.05 22.89 6.61
C GLU A 251 6.90 22.74 7.61
N ASP A 252 5.66 22.66 7.14
CA ASP A 252 4.49 22.41 7.99
C ASP A 252 4.56 21.02 8.63
N LEU A 253 4.90 19.97 7.85
CA LEU A 253 5.05 18.60 8.34
C LEU A 253 6.14 18.47 9.40
N GLU A 254 7.24 19.21 9.29
CA GLU A 254 8.36 19.13 10.24
C GLU A 254 7.95 19.47 11.68
N VAL A 255 7.07 20.46 11.86
CA VAL A 255 6.57 20.92 13.16
C VAL A 255 5.37 20.13 13.71
N ARG A 256 4.93 19.11 12.98
CA ARG A 256 3.81 18.24 13.39
C ARG A 256 4.25 17.12 14.33
N ASN A 257 3.30 16.57 15.07
CA ASN A 257 3.58 15.38 15.88
C ASN A 257 3.80 14.13 15.01
N THR A 258 4.28 13.05 15.61
CA THR A 258 4.65 11.80 14.91
C THR A 258 3.49 11.14 14.16
N HIS A 259 2.25 11.33 14.61
CA HIS A 259 1.07 10.84 13.91
C HIS A 259 0.72 11.73 12.72
N GLU A 260 0.67 13.04 12.94
CA GLU A 260 0.33 14.05 11.93
C GLU A 260 1.33 14.14 10.77
N LYS A 261 2.62 13.84 11.02
CA LYS A 261 3.68 13.77 9.98
C LYS A 261 3.34 12.79 8.86
N ARG A 262 2.51 11.78 9.16
CA ARG A 262 2.17 10.67 8.27
C ARG A 262 1.01 10.97 7.33
N GLU A 263 0.51 12.20 7.32
CA GLU A 263 -0.65 12.58 6.49
C GLU A 263 -0.48 12.14 5.04
N LEU A 264 0.69 12.36 4.45
CA LEU A 264 0.93 12.00 3.04
C LEU A 264 0.91 10.48 2.80
N GLY A 265 1.32 9.68 3.79
CA GLY A 265 1.13 8.23 3.76
C GLY A 265 -0.35 7.83 3.73
N PHE A 266 -1.21 8.52 4.50
CA PHE A 266 -2.66 8.28 4.46
C PHE A 266 -3.28 8.73 3.15
N CYS A 267 -2.87 9.90 2.63
CA CYS A 267 -3.27 10.39 1.32
C CYS A 267 -2.92 9.39 0.20
N ALA A 268 -1.80 8.67 0.32
CA ALA A 268 -1.35 7.70 -0.67
C ALA A 268 -2.36 6.57 -0.88
N GLU A 269 -3.09 6.14 0.15
CA GLU A 269 -4.14 5.11 0.01
C GLU A 269 -5.25 5.56 -0.95
N TYR A 270 -5.56 6.86 -0.95
CA TYR A 270 -6.55 7.45 -1.84
C TYR A 270 -6.03 7.61 -3.26
N LEU A 271 -4.78 8.05 -3.43
CA LEU A 271 -4.15 8.10 -4.75
C LEU A 271 -4.09 6.70 -5.38
N THR A 272 -3.67 5.71 -4.60
CA THR A 272 -3.69 4.30 -5.01
C THR A 272 -5.08 3.86 -5.43
N SER A 273 -6.11 4.22 -4.64
CA SER A 273 -7.50 3.90 -4.97
C SER A 273 -7.98 4.54 -6.26
N ILE A 274 -7.70 5.83 -6.47
CA ILE A 274 -8.08 6.57 -7.70
C ILE A 274 -7.39 5.95 -8.92
N PHE A 275 -6.09 5.65 -8.81
CA PHE A 275 -5.33 5.01 -9.88
C PHE A 275 -5.91 3.64 -10.26
N ILE A 276 -6.19 2.79 -9.25
CA ILE A 276 -6.78 1.46 -9.47
C ILE A 276 -8.15 1.57 -10.13
N GLN A 277 -9.03 2.43 -9.59
CA GLN A 277 -10.39 2.60 -10.13
C GLN A 277 -10.37 3.08 -11.58
N LYS A 278 -9.44 3.99 -11.93
CA LYS A 278 -9.24 4.42 -13.33
C LYS A 278 -8.88 3.25 -14.23
N ASN A 279 -7.85 2.49 -13.88
CA ASN A 279 -7.36 1.38 -14.70
C ASN A 279 -8.41 0.27 -14.84
N ILE A 280 -9.19 -0.02 -13.78
CA ILE A 280 -10.30 -0.96 -13.85
C ILE A 280 -11.36 -0.49 -14.87
N LYS A 281 -11.72 0.80 -14.87
CA LYS A 281 -12.63 1.38 -15.88
C LYS A 281 -12.07 1.29 -17.31
N GLU A 282 -10.76 1.27 -17.45
CA GLU A 282 -10.04 1.14 -18.72
C GLU A 282 -9.74 -0.32 -19.13
N ASN A 283 -10.46 -1.28 -18.54
CA ASN A 283 -10.39 -2.72 -18.83
C ASN A 283 -9.17 -3.48 -18.25
N CYS A 284 -8.53 -2.96 -17.19
CA CYS A 284 -7.56 -3.73 -16.41
C CYS A 284 -8.22 -5.00 -15.84
N LYS A 285 -7.67 -6.18 -16.15
CA LYS A 285 -8.16 -7.44 -15.58
C LYS A 285 -7.68 -7.54 -14.15
N PHE A 286 -8.60 -7.65 -13.20
CA PHE A 286 -8.25 -7.64 -11.78
C PHE A 286 -8.92 -8.76 -10.99
N ARG A 287 -8.35 -9.07 -9.82
CA ARG A 287 -9.02 -9.85 -8.77
C ARG A 287 -8.88 -9.15 -7.44
N ASN A 288 -9.99 -9.08 -6.71
CA ASN A 288 -9.95 -8.72 -5.29
C ASN A 288 -9.61 -9.96 -4.47
N LYS A 289 -8.88 -9.76 -3.37
CA LYS A 289 -8.60 -10.77 -2.36
C LYS A 289 -8.74 -10.15 -0.98
N TYR A 290 -9.27 -10.91 -0.03
CA TYR A 290 -9.20 -10.50 1.37
C TYR A 290 -7.76 -10.44 1.86
N VAL A 291 -7.55 -9.65 2.90
CA VAL A 291 -6.24 -9.51 3.55
C VAL A 291 -6.32 -10.05 4.97
N ALA A 292 -5.41 -10.91 5.37
CA ALA A 292 -5.32 -11.39 6.74
C ALA A 292 -4.47 -10.46 7.58
N ILE A 293 -4.88 -10.19 8.83
CA ILE A 293 -4.03 -9.51 9.81
C ILE A 293 -3.37 -10.53 10.74
N PHE A 294 -2.06 -10.39 10.91
CA PHE A 294 -1.30 -11.04 11.98
C PHE A 294 -1.22 -10.08 13.17
N GLN A 295 -1.64 -10.53 14.36
CA GLN A 295 -1.51 -9.78 15.61
C GLN A 295 -0.35 -10.32 16.43
#